data_AF-A0A354UNV1-F1
#
_entry.id   AF-A0A354UNV1-F1
#
_cell.length_a   1.000
_cell.length_b   1.000
_cell.length_c   1.000
_cell.angle_alpha   90.00
_cell.angle_beta   90.00
_cell.angle_gamma   90.00
#
_symmetry.space_group_name_H-M   'P 1'
#
loop_
_entity.id
_entity.type
_entity.pdbx_description
1 polymer ?
#
loop_
_entity_poly.entity_id
_entity_poly.type
_entity_poly.pdbx_seq_one_letter_code
_entity_poly.pdbx_strand_id
1 'polypeptide(L)'
;MARKKRQSRKYTPRNEFRRNTSKTASGHFDYVFGETKTQYKSIGLTHSPTADRKYYPLTKNPNPKDDRQSYIHLNVRGTNKKFFKAPEKGWEFAKEDMPVVRHTIKQYKKSTNRKPKNWYSRKKSNKK
;
A
#
# COMPACT_ATOMS: atom_id res chain seq x y z
N MET A 1 25.01 12.60 -18.05
CA MET A 1 23.59 12.26 -17.80
C MET A 1 23.11 12.91 -16.49
N ALA A 2 22.12 13.81 -16.54
CA ALA A 2 21.62 14.49 -15.35
C ALA A 2 20.93 13.50 -14.40
N ARG A 3 21.39 13.45 -13.14
CA ARG A 3 20.84 12.60 -12.08
C ARG A 3 19.40 13.06 -11.80
N LYS A 4 18.41 12.30 -12.27
CA LYS A 4 16.97 12.61 -12.11
C LYS A 4 16.70 12.97 -10.65
N LYS A 5 16.30 14.22 -10.37
CA LYS A 5 15.98 14.68 -9.00
C LYS A 5 15.00 13.67 -8.39
N ARG A 6 15.36 13.08 -7.24
CA ARG A 6 14.50 12.10 -6.55
C ARG A 6 13.19 12.82 -6.21
N GLN A 7 12.10 12.42 -6.87
CA GLN A 7 10.78 12.95 -6.55
C GLN A 7 10.50 12.76 -5.06
N SER A 8 9.90 13.78 -4.44
CA SER A 8 9.64 13.74 -3.01
C SER A 8 8.80 12.50 -2.68
N ARG A 9 9.13 11.81 -1.59
CA ARG A 9 8.36 10.65 -1.10
C ARG A 9 7.00 11.06 -0.51
N LYS A 10 6.68 12.36 -0.51
CA LYS A 10 5.41 12.87 -0.03
C LYS A 10 4.31 12.35 -0.95
N TYR A 11 3.34 11.71 -0.36
CA TYR A 11 2.15 11.23 -1.05
C TYR A 11 0.93 11.89 -0.43
N THR A 12 -0.08 12.15 -1.23
CA THR A 12 -1.37 12.64 -0.76
C THR A 12 -2.11 11.48 -0.12
N PRO A 13 -2.57 11.59 1.15
CA PRO A 13 -3.35 10.54 1.78
C PRO A 13 -4.66 10.32 0.99
N ARG A 14 -5.02 9.06 0.83
CA ARG A 14 -6.27 8.60 0.22
C ARG A 14 -6.87 7.56 1.16
N ASN A 15 -8.19 7.35 1.10
CA ASN A 15 -8.88 6.34 1.88
C ASN A 15 -9.97 5.74 0.98
N GLU A 16 -9.55 5.06 -0.09
CA GLU A 16 -10.49 4.57 -1.11
C GLU A 16 -10.10 3.17 -1.57
N PHE A 17 -11.10 2.37 -1.92
CA PHE A 17 -10.90 1.05 -2.50
C PHE A 17 -10.96 1.17 -4.02
N ARG A 18 -10.02 0.53 -4.70
CA ARG A 18 -9.96 0.54 -6.16
C ARG A 18 -9.63 -0.84 -6.68
N ARG A 19 -10.23 -1.21 -7.80
CA ARG A 19 -9.87 -2.42 -8.51
C ARG A 19 -8.53 -2.24 -9.22
N ASN A 20 -7.57 -3.14 -8.95
CA ASN A 20 -6.24 -3.11 -9.52
C ASN A 20 -6.10 -4.15 -10.63
N THR A 21 -5.98 -3.70 -11.87
CA THR A 21 -5.87 -4.53 -13.08
C THR A 21 -4.43 -4.86 -13.47
N SER A 22 -3.45 -4.54 -12.63
CA SER A 22 -2.05 -4.91 -12.89
C SER A 22 -1.86 -6.42 -12.83
N LYS A 23 -0.87 -6.93 -13.58
CA LYS A 23 -0.51 -8.37 -13.59
C LYS A 23 -0.20 -8.94 -12.19
N THR A 24 0.21 -8.12 -11.22
CA THR A 24 0.55 -8.54 -9.87
C THR A 24 -0.65 -8.62 -8.92
N ALA A 25 -1.72 -7.88 -9.22
CA ALA A 25 -2.97 -7.90 -8.47
C ALA A 25 -4.07 -8.67 -9.20
N SER A 26 -3.89 -9.06 -10.46
CA SER A 26 -4.80 -9.94 -11.22
C SER A 26 -6.29 -9.54 -11.13
N GLY A 27 -6.59 -8.25 -10.99
CA GLY A 27 -7.97 -7.75 -10.90
C GLY A 27 -8.57 -7.72 -9.49
N HIS A 28 -7.80 -8.02 -8.44
CA HIS A 28 -8.20 -7.89 -7.04
C HIS A 28 -8.42 -6.43 -6.64
N PHE A 29 -9.19 -6.24 -5.56
CA PHE A 29 -9.40 -4.94 -4.95
C PHE A 29 -8.25 -4.58 -4.02
N ASP A 30 -7.89 -3.31 -4.03
CA ASP A 30 -6.79 -2.75 -3.29
C ASP A 30 -7.30 -1.55 -2.48
N TYR A 31 -6.93 -1.48 -1.20
CA TYR A 31 -7.12 -0.27 -0.40
C TYR A 31 -5.99 0.72 -0.70
N VAL A 32 -6.33 1.84 -1.33
CA VAL A 32 -5.40 2.91 -1.68
C VAL A 32 -5.33 3.91 -0.53
N PHE A 33 -4.19 3.92 0.17
CA PHE A 33 -3.97 4.84 1.28
C PHE A 33 -3.13 6.07 0.91
N GLY A 34 -2.49 6.05 -0.27
CA GLY A 34 -1.54 7.09 -0.65
C GLY A 34 -1.38 7.25 -2.15
N GLU A 35 -1.25 8.49 -2.59
CA GLU A 35 -1.09 8.86 -3.98
C GLU A 35 0.21 9.66 -4.19
N THR A 36 1.05 9.20 -5.12
CA THR A 36 2.19 9.98 -5.62
C THR A 36 1.86 10.54 -7.01
N LYS A 37 2.80 11.24 -7.65
CA LYS A 37 2.59 11.74 -9.02
C LYS A 37 2.26 10.63 -10.02
N THR A 38 2.90 9.46 -9.88
CA THR A 38 2.85 8.37 -10.88
C THR A 38 2.23 7.08 -10.37
N GLN A 39 2.14 6.89 -9.06
CA GLN A 39 1.76 5.61 -8.45
C GLN A 39 0.78 5.81 -7.30
N TYR A 40 -0.05 4.80 -7.09
CA TYR A 40 -0.77 4.62 -5.84
C TYR A 40 0.01 3.66 -4.93
N LYS A 41 -0.09 3.92 -3.63
CA LYS A 41 0.36 3.04 -2.56
C LYS A 41 -0.88 2.37 -2.00
N SER A 42 -0.90 1.04 -2.08
CA SER A 42 -2.08 0.26 -1.77
C SER A 42 -1.76 -1.00 -0.98
N ILE A 43 -2.79 -1.52 -0.33
CA ILE A 43 -2.81 -2.80 0.36
C ILE A 43 -3.78 -3.70 -0.40
N GLY A 44 -3.32 -4.87 -0.83
CA GLY A 44 -4.17 -5.81 -1.58
C GLY A 44 -5.13 -6.57 -0.67
N LEU A 45 -6.30 -6.87 -1.21
CA LEU A 45 -7.29 -7.78 -0.62
C LEU A 45 -7.29 -9.11 -1.38
N THR A 46 -7.48 -10.21 -0.65
CA THR A 46 -7.68 -11.54 -1.23
C THR A 46 -8.73 -12.31 -0.44
N HIS A 47 -9.40 -13.26 -1.10
CA HIS A 47 -10.22 -14.28 -0.44
C HIS A 47 -9.44 -15.57 -0.17
N SER A 48 -8.31 -15.76 -0.85
CA SER A 48 -7.50 -16.97 -0.76
C SER A 48 -6.10 -16.57 -0.30
N PRO A 49 -5.82 -16.64 1.01
CA PRO A 49 -4.47 -16.40 1.52
C PRO A 49 -3.57 -17.57 1.10
N THR A 50 -2.33 -17.27 0.71
CA THR A 50 -1.31 -18.27 0.39
C THR A 50 -0.31 -18.41 1.55
N ALA A 51 0.38 -19.54 1.68
CA ALA A 51 1.35 -19.72 2.76
C ALA A 51 2.59 -18.79 2.60
N ASP A 52 2.91 -18.37 1.38
CA ASP A 52 4.14 -17.63 1.06
C ASP A 52 4.15 -16.17 1.57
N ARG A 53 3.00 -15.65 1.98
CA ARG A 53 2.84 -14.23 2.33
C ARG A 53 2.08 -14.10 3.64
N LYS A 54 2.35 -13.00 4.34
CA LYS A 54 1.65 -12.68 5.57
C LYS A 54 0.34 -11.97 5.26
N TYR A 55 -0.75 -12.57 5.72
CA TYR A 55 -2.10 -12.07 5.60
C TYR A 55 -2.68 -11.79 6.99
N TYR A 56 -3.64 -10.88 7.06
CA TYR A 56 -4.46 -10.69 8.24
C TYR A 56 -5.94 -10.92 7.85
N PRO A 57 -6.65 -11.83 8.53
CA PRO A 57 -8.08 -12.04 8.31
C PRO A 57 -8.86 -10.82 8.78
N LEU A 58 -9.72 -10.28 7.92
CA LEU A 58 -10.59 -9.18 8.29
C LEU A 58 -11.82 -9.68 9.04
N THR A 59 -12.28 -8.92 10.02
CA THR A 59 -13.48 -9.24 10.78
C THR A 59 -14.73 -9.15 9.89
N LYS A 60 -14.77 -8.16 8.99
CA LYS A 60 -15.83 -8.00 7.98
C LYS A 60 -15.23 -7.75 6.61
N ASN A 61 -15.88 -8.29 5.58
CA ASN A 61 -15.52 -7.96 4.20
C ASN A 61 -15.75 -6.46 3.92
N PRO A 62 -14.75 -5.74 3.39
CA PRO A 62 -14.95 -4.35 3.00
C PRO A 62 -15.95 -4.16 1.85
N ASN A 63 -16.23 -5.22 1.10
CA ASN A 63 -17.27 -5.23 0.10
C ASN A 63 -18.65 -5.40 0.76
N PRO A 64 -19.55 -4.40 0.71
CA PRO A 64 -20.88 -4.50 1.34
C PRO A 64 -21.81 -5.53 0.69
N LYS A 65 -21.46 -6.04 -0.51
CA LYS A 65 -22.26 -7.01 -1.25
C LYS A 65 -21.77 -8.45 -1.10
N ASP A 66 -20.72 -8.67 -0.32
CA ASP A 66 -20.08 -9.99 -0.21
C ASP A 66 -19.75 -10.29 1.24
N ASP A 67 -20.36 -11.35 1.79
CA ASP A 67 -20.16 -11.78 3.17
C ASP A 67 -18.99 -12.76 3.33
N ARG A 68 -18.30 -13.10 2.24
CA ARG A 68 -17.16 -14.02 2.31
C ARG A 68 -16.03 -13.45 3.14
N GLN A 69 -15.35 -14.34 3.85
CA GLN A 69 -14.12 -14.02 4.55
C GLN A 69 -13.10 -13.40 3.58
N SER A 70 -12.50 -12.29 4.00
CA SER A 70 -11.49 -11.58 3.23
C SER A 70 -10.24 -11.36 4.07
N TYR A 71 -9.12 -11.15 3.40
CA TYR A 71 -7.81 -11.03 3.99
C TYR A 71 -7.08 -9.84 3.39
N ILE A 72 -6.40 -9.06 4.22
CA ILE A 72 -5.46 -8.03 3.75
C ILE A 72 -4.05 -8.59 3.64
N HIS A 73 -3.33 -8.09 2.65
CA HIS A 73 -1.89 -8.31 2.55
C HIS A 73 -1.17 -7.36 3.52
N LEU A 74 -0.31 -7.88 4.39
CA LEU A 74 0.48 -7.02 5.29
C LEU A 74 1.62 -6.27 4.58
N ASN A 75 1.80 -6.53 3.28
CA ASN A 75 2.78 -5.87 2.44
C ASN A 75 2.12 -4.81 1.54
N VAL A 76 2.64 -3.58 1.61
CA VAL A 76 2.23 -2.48 0.74
C VAL A 76 2.80 -2.65 -0.66
N ARG A 77 1.96 -2.40 -1.67
CA ARG A 77 2.33 -2.38 -3.08
C ARG A 77 2.36 -0.95 -3.61
N GLY A 78 3.26 -0.69 -4.54
CA GLY A 78 3.34 0.56 -5.28
C GLY A 78 3.05 0.31 -6.75
N THR A 79 1.85 0.67 -7.20
CA THR A 79 1.37 0.34 -8.55
C THR A 79 1.09 1.62 -9.34
N ASN A 80 1.32 1.63 -10.64
CA ASN A 80 1.05 2.80 -11.48
C ASN A 80 -0.47 3.08 -11.52
N LYS A 81 -0.84 4.37 -11.45
CA LYS A 81 -2.25 4.81 -11.42
C LYS A 81 -3.08 4.27 -12.60
N LYS A 82 -2.46 4.09 -13.77
CA LYS A 82 -3.14 3.59 -14.97
C LYS A 82 -3.77 2.21 -14.81
N PHE A 83 -3.30 1.43 -13.83
CA PHE A 83 -3.84 0.09 -13.54
C PHE A 83 -4.97 0.10 -12.51
N PHE A 84 -5.35 1.25 -11.99
CA PHE A 84 -6.46 1.36 -11.06
C PHE A 84 -7.68 1.91 -11.75
N LYS A 85 -8.82 1.26 -11.50
CA LYS A 85 -10.12 1.77 -11.93
C LYS A 85 -10.60 2.91 -10.99
N ALA A 86 -11.81 3.38 -11.26
CA ALA A 86 -12.53 4.30 -10.40
C ALA A 86 -12.63 3.76 -8.96
N PRO A 87 -12.72 4.65 -7.96
CA PRO A 87 -12.96 4.24 -6.58
C PRO A 87 -14.33 3.58 -6.44
N GLU A 88 -14.38 2.51 -5.66
CA GLU A 88 -15.63 1.84 -5.31
C GLU A 88 -16.36 2.61 -4.21
N LYS A 89 -17.68 2.75 -4.35
CA LYS A 89 -18.53 3.46 -3.39
C LYS A 89 -19.05 2.51 -2.32
N GLY A 90 -19.02 2.94 -1.06
CA GLY A 90 -19.55 2.18 0.08
C GLY A 90 -18.64 1.06 0.59
N TRP A 91 -17.41 0.98 0.08
CA TRP A 91 -16.41 0.03 0.59
C TRP A 91 -15.67 0.62 1.77
N GLU A 92 -15.70 -0.06 2.91
CA GLU A 92 -15.10 0.42 4.16
C GLU A 92 -14.58 -0.74 4.99
N PHE A 93 -13.49 -0.53 5.73
CA PHE A 93 -13.06 -1.51 6.72
C PHE A 93 -13.94 -1.45 7.95
N ALA A 94 -14.09 -2.60 8.62
CA ALA A 94 -14.65 -2.64 9.96
C ALA A 94 -13.78 -1.84 10.94
N LYS A 95 -14.41 -1.30 11.98
CA LYS A 95 -13.71 -0.47 12.98
C LYS A 95 -12.65 -1.29 13.72
N GLU A 96 -12.88 -2.58 13.92
CA GLU A 96 -11.94 -3.50 14.59
C GLU A 96 -10.66 -3.74 13.78
N ASP A 97 -10.74 -3.70 12.44
CA ASP A 97 -9.61 -3.99 11.56
C ASP A 97 -8.74 -2.75 11.25
N MET A 98 -9.30 -1.55 11.43
CA MET A 98 -8.62 -0.29 11.17
C MET A 98 -7.29 -0.12 11.94
N PRO A 99 -7.13 -0.54 13.22
CA PRO A 99 -5.83 -0.54 13.91
C PRO A 99 -4.74 -1.29 13.13
N VAL A 100 -5.07 -2.44 12.54
CA VAL A 100 -4.11 -3.27 11.78
C VAL A 100 -3.74 -2.59 10.47
N VAL A 101 -4.72 -2.04 9.75
CA VAL A 101 -4.48 -1.26 8.53
C VAL A 101 -3.59 -0.05 8.82
N ARG A 102 -3.90 0.72 9.88
CA ARG A 102 -3.12 1.89 10.31
C ARG A 102 -1.70 1.48 10.71
N HIS A 103 -1.54 0.37 11.42
CA HIS A 103 -0.23 -0.15 11.80
C HIS A 103 0.58 -0.53 10.55
N THR A 104 -0.02 -1.23 9.59
CA THR A 104 0.61 -1.62 8.32
C THR A 104 1.11 -0.40 7.55
N ILE A 105 0.27 0.64 7.41
CA ILE A 105 0.64 1.91 6.78
C ILE A 105 1.78 2.60 7.55
N LYS A 106 1.73 2.60 8.89
CA LYS A 106 2.78 3.17 9.75
C LYS A 106 4.11 2.46 9.56
N GLN A 107 4.13 1.12 9.50
CA GLN A 107 5.34 0.34 9.24
C GLN A 107 5.92 0.65 7.86
N TYR A 108 5.08 0.75 6.83
CA TYR A 108 5.51 1.18 5.50
C TYR A 108 6.12 2.59 5.49
N LYS A 109 5.47 3.56 6.15
CA LYS A 109 6.01 4.93 6.29
C LYS A 109 7.38 4.93 6.98
N LYS A 110 7.55 4.11 8.02
CA LYS A 110 8.83 3.98 8.75
C LYS A 110 9.91 3.38 7.85
N SER A 111 9.62 2.28 7.15
CA SER A 111 10.61 1.60 6.31
C SER A 111 11.05 2.46 5.12
N THR A 112 10.13 3.20 4.50
CA THR A 112 10.43 4.06 3.34
C THR A 112 11.22 5.32 3.68
N ASN A 113 11.07 5.85 4.88
CA ASN A 113 11.77 7.07 5.33
C ASN A 113 13.08 6.80 6.08
N ARG A 114 13.37 5.54 6.45
CA ARG A 114 14.63 5.18 7.13
C ARG A 114 15.83 5.50 6.23
N LYS A 115 16.79 6.22 6.80
CA LYS A 115 18.12 6.41 6.19
C LYS A 115 18.89 5.09 6.32
N PRO A 116 19.73 4.71 5.34
CA PRO A 116 20.56 3.52 5.47
C PRO A 116 21.51 3.65 6.66
N LYS A 117 21.86 2.52 7.31
CA LYS A 117 22.68 2.46 8.54
C LYS A 117 24.00 3.25 8.45
N ASN A 118 24.59 3.35 7.25
CA ASN A 118 25.86 4.06 7.01
C ASN A 118 25.68 5.43 6.34
N TRP A 119 24.48 6.03 6.39
CA TRP A 119 24.21 7.30 5.72
C TRP A 119 25.10 8.44 6.21
N TYR A 120 25.31 8.53 7.53
CA TYR A 120 26.14 9.57 8.13
C TYR A 120 27.63 9.39 7.78
N SER A 121 28.14 8.16 7.84
CA SER A 121 29.55 7.87 7.51
C SER A 121 29.87 8.14 6.04
N ARG A 122 28.98 7.77 5.10
CA ARG A 122 29.14 8.05 3.65
C ARG A 122 29.03 9.54 3.31
N LYS A 123 28.27 10.31 4.10
CA LYS A 123 28.16 11.77 3.90
C LYS A 123 29.45 12.49 4.30
N LYS A 124 30.17 11.98 5.30
CA LYS A 124 31.45 12.55 5.79
C LYS A 124 32.62 12.24 4.83
N SER A 125 32.64 11.07 4.19
CA SER A 125 33.70 10.69 3.23
C SER A 125 33.64 11.49 1.92
N ASN A 126 32.45 11.88 1.47
CA ASN A 126 32.25 12.65 0.23
C ASN A 126 32.48 14.17 0.37
N LYS A 127 32.95 14.64 1.54
CA LYS A 127 33.18 16.06 1.84
C LYS A 127 34.68 16.41 1.91
N LYS A 128 35.56 15.45 1.61
CA LYS A 128 36.98 15.64 1.30
C LYS A 128 37.14 15.53 -0.21
#